data_AF-A0A3C7W5A5-F1
#
_entry.id   AF-A0A3C7W5A5-F1
#
_cell.length_a   1.000
_cell.length_b   1.000
_cell.length_c   1.000
_cell.angle_alpha   90.00
_cell.angle_beta   90.00
_cell.angle_gamma   90.00
#
_symmetry.space_group_name_H-M   'P 1'
#
loop_
_entity.id
_entity.type
_entity.pdbx_description
1 polymer ?
#
loop_
_entity_poly.entity_id
_entity_poly.type
_entity_poly.pdbx_seq_one_letter_code
_entity_poly.pdbx_strand_id
1 'polypeptide(L)'
;PGALPADAIAAAAAGRAFYLVGSGAALADAFPAGLPPLAGMSPALLPEAEDLVPLARASLAAGEAGSAGDVAPLYVQGGDRWKTLAEQGRAQ
;
A
#
# COMPACT_ATOMS: atom_id res chain seq x y z
N PRO A 1 -4.69 8.30 -8.12
CA PRO A 1 -4.72 7.12 -7.21
C PRO A 1 -5.83 6.16 -7.65
N GLY A 2 -5.58 4.84 -7.68
CA GLY A 2 -6.66 3.89 -7.93
C GLY A 2 -7.72 3.96 -6.84
N ALA A 3 -8.98 3.73 -7.20
CA ALA A 3 -10.04 3.57 -6.19
C ALA A 3 -9.71 2.39 -5.26
N LEU A 4 -10.03 2.51 -3.98
CA LEU A 4 -9.87 1.40 -3.02
C LEU A 4 -10.71 0.21 -3.50
N PRO A 5 -10.12 -0.98 -3.74
CA PRO A 5 -10.84 -2.12 -4.31
C PRO A 5 -11.63 -2.86 -3.21
N ALA A 6 -12.68 -2.21 -2.68
CA ALA A 6 -13.46 -2.70 -1.54
C ALA A 6 -13.98 -4.13 -1.74
N ASP A 7 -14.50 -4.45 -2.92
CA ASP A 7 -15.02 -5.79 -3.24
C ASP A 7 -13.95 -6.89 -3.17
N ALA A 8 -12.75 -6.61 -3.68
CA ALA A 8 -11.63 -7.55 -3.64
C ALA A 8 -11.13 -7.75 -2.21
N ILE A 9 -11.10 -6.68 -1.42
CA ILE A 9 -10.75 -6.74 0.01
C ILE A 9 -11.80 -7.55 0.77
N ALA A 10 -13.09 -7.32 0.50
CA ALA A 10 -14.18 -8.06 1.14
C ALA A 10 -14.13 -9.56 0.82
N ALA A 11 -13.86 -9.91 -0.44
CA ALA A 11 -13.69 -11.30 -0.84
C ALA A 11 -12.48 -11.96 -0.15
N ALA A 12 -11.34 -11.25 -0.08
CA ALA A 12 -10.13 -11.77 0.57
C ALA A 12 -10.29 -11.94 2.09
N ALA A 13 -11.12 -11.12 2.72
CA ALA A 13 -11.40 -11.15 4.15
C ALA A 13 -12.49 -12.16 4.54
N ALA A 14 -13.12 -12.86 3.59
CA ALA A 14 -14.25 -13.74 3.87
C ALA A 14 -13.93 -14.78 4.96
N GLY A 15 -14.66 -14.72 6.08
CA GLY A 15 -14.48 -15.61 7.23
C GLY A 15 -13.26 -15.32 8.10
N ARG A 16 -12.59 -14.17 7.93
CA ARG A 16 -11.40 -13.76 8.68
C ARG A 16 -11.59 -12.40 9.34
N ALA A 17 -10.91 -12.19 10.46
CA ALA A 17 -10.84 -10.88 11.08
C ALA A 17 -10.09 -9.90 10.17
N PHE A 18 -10.63 -8.70 10.00
CA PHE A 18 -10.06 -7.66 9.15
C PHE A 18 -9.54 -6.50 10.01
N TYR A 19 -8.28 -6.10 9.79
CA TYR A 19 -7.60 -5.07 10.57
C TYR A 19 -7.05 -3.98 9.67
N LEU A 20 -7.08 -2.73 10.16
CA LEU A 20 -6.39 -1.62 9.52
C LEU A 20 -5.04 -1.39 10.20
N VAL A 21 -3.97 -1.30 9.42
CA VAL A 21 -2.61 -1.10 9.92
C VAL A 21 -1.91 0.03 9.17
N GLY A 22 -1.00 0.70 9.87
CA GLY A 22 -0.25 1.83 9.32
C GLY A 22 -1.00 3.15 9.40
N SER A 23 -0.27 4.25 9.18
CA SER A 23 -0.77 5.61 9.40
C SER A 23 -2.02 5.97 8.59
N GLY A 24 -2.23 5.33 7.44
CA GLY A 24 -3.46 5.47 6.65
C GLY A 24 -4.73 5.02 7.36
N ALA A 25 -4.65 4.16 8.39
CA ALA A 25 -5.79 3.73 9.19
C ALA A 25 -6.49 4.88 9.94
N ALA A 26 -5.76 5.98 10.21
CA ALA A 26 -6.35 7.19 10.80
C ALA A 26 -7.39 7.88 9.89
N LEU A 27 -7.46 7.49 8.60
CA LEU A 27 -8.40 8.02 7.62
C LEU A 27 -9.59 7.08 7.37
N ALA A 28 -9.83 6.10 8.26
CA ALA A 28 -10.88 5.10 8.08
C ALA A 28 -12.28 5.70 7.82
N ASP A 29 -12.60 6.83 8.46
CA ASP A 29 -13.88 7.53 8.29
C ASP A 29 -14.09 8.06 6.85
N ALA A 30 -13.01 8.21 6.08
CA ALA A 30 -13.04 8.66 4.69
C ALA A 30 -13.01 7.48 3.68
N PHE A 31 -12.96 6.23 4.15
CA PHE A 31 -12.96 5.07 3.26
C PHE A 31 -14.34 4.86 2.62
N PRO A 32 -14.39 4.39 1.37
CA PRO A 32 -15.66 4.05 0.74
C PRO A 32 -16.36 2.92 1.50
N ALA A 33 -17.69 2.88 1.41
CA ALA A 33 -18.48 1.77 1.91
C ALA A 33 -18.08 0.44 1.22
N GLY A 34 -18.45 -0.69 1.84
CA GLY A 34 -18.19 -2.03 1.30
C GLY A 34 -16.97 -2.75 1.89
N LEU A 35 -16.22 -2.10 2.78
CA LEU A 35 -15.19 -2.79 3.55
C LEU A 35 -15.79 -3.72 4.61
N PRO A 36 -15.12 -4.85 4.94
CA PRO A 36 -15.51 -5.71 6.04
C PRO A 36 -15.55 -4.98 7.40
N PRO A 37 -16.35 -5.47 8.36
CA PRO A 37 -16.28 -4.99 9.74
C PRO A 37 -14.86 -5.07 10.30
N LEU A 38 -14.38 -3.97 10.87
CA LEU A 38 -13.05 -3.90 11.46
C LEU A 38 -13.02 -4.64 12.80
N ALA A 39 -12.08 -5.56 12.96
CA ALA A 39 -11.77 -6.20 14.24
C ALA A 39 -10.87 -5.32 15.13
N GLY A 40 -10.19 -4.33 14.54
CA GLY A 40 -9.33 -3.37 15.24
C GLY A 40 -8.48 -2.56 14.28
N MET A 41 -7.72 -1.61 14.83
CA MET A 41 -6.77 -0.79 14.07
C MET A 41 -5.48 -0.53 14.84
N SER A 42 -4.37 -0.40 14.11
CA SER A 42 -3.07 0.02 14.65
C SER A 42 -2.43 1.07 13.74
N PRO A 43 -2.78 2.36 13.90
CA PRO A 43 -2.32 3.42 13.00
C PRO A 43 -0.83 3.76 13.18
N ALA A 44 -0.24 3.42 14.31
CA ALA A 44 1.17 3.68 14.61
C ALA A 44 2.10 2.54 14.17
N LEU A 45 1.56 1.43 13.66
CA LEU A 45 2.39 0.31 13.20
C LEU A 45 3.19 0.73 11.96
N LEU A 46 4.49 0.47 11.98
CA LEU A 46 5.42 0.75 10.88
C LEU A 46 5.92 -0.56 10.27
N PRO A 47 6.40 -0.55 9.01
CA PRO A 47 7.11 -1.70 8.46
C PRO A 47 8.41 -1.96 9.22
N GLU A 48 8.59 -3.17 9.71
CA GLU A 48 9.82 -3.60 10.39
C GLU A 48 10.60 -4.59 9.53
N ALA A 49 11.93 -4.53 9.61
CA ALA A 49 12.79 -5.38 8.80
C ALA A 49 12.60 -6.87 9.11
N GLU A 50 12.28 -7.21 10.35
CA GLU A 50 12.02 -8.60 10.78
C GLU A 50 10.82 -9.22 10.07
N ASP A 51 9.81 -8.41 9.72
CA ASP A 51 8.63 -8.87 8.98
C ASP A 51 8.90 -9.03 7.47
N LEU A 52 9.89 -8.29 6.95
CA LEU A 52 10.26 -8.37 5.53
C LEU A 52 11.05 -9.65 5.20
N VAL A 53 11.84 -10.18 6.15
CA VAL A 53 12.70 -11.34 5.89
C VAL A 53 11.90 -12.60 5.53
N PRO A 54 10.83 -13.00 6.25
CA PRO A 54 9.99 -14.13 5.88
C PRO A 54 9.39 -13.98 4.48
N LEU A 55 8.93 -12.78 4.12
CA LEU A 55 8.38 -12.48 2.80
C LEU A 55 9.43 -12.64 1.70
N ALA A 56 10.63 -12.10 1.91
CA ALA A 56 11.75 -12.25 0.98
C ALA A 56 12.15 -13.72 0.78
N ARG A 57 12.15 -14.53 1.85
CA ARG A 57 12.43 -15.98 1.75
C ARG A 57 11.36 -16.71 0.95
N ALA A 58 10.08 -16.35 1.12
CA ALA A 58 8.99 -16.95 0.36
C ALA A 58 9.10 -16.61 -1.14
N SER A 59 9.35 -15.33 -1.49
CA SER A 59 9.58 -14.91 -2.87
C SER A 59 10.79 -15.58 -3.50
N LEU A 60 11.90 -15.73 -2.76
CA LEU A 60 13.07 -16.47 -3.23
C LEU A 60 12.73 -17.94 -3.54
N ALA A 61 11.99 -18.60 -2.65
CA ALA A 61 11.55 -19.98 -2.84
C ALA A 61 10.59 -20.15 -4.03
N ALA A 62 9.82 -19.11 -4.35
CA ALA A 62 8.93 -19.06 -5.50
C ALA A 62 9.66 -18.73 -6.82
N GLY A 63 10.97 -18.45 -6.79
CA GLY A 63 11.75 -18.09 -7.98
C GLY A 63 11.55 -16.64 -8.44
N GLU A 64 11.07 -15.76 -7.57
CA GLU A 64 10.76 -14.35 -7.89
C GLU A 64 11.99 -13.42 -7.74
N ALA A 65 13.19 -13.98 -7.56
CA ALA A 65 14.40 -13.18 -7.41
C ALA A 65 14.81 -12.52 -8.75
N GLY A 66 14.96 -11.20 -8.72
CA GLY A 66 15.44 -10.40 -9.87
C GLY A 66 16.94 -10.12 -9.84
N SER A 67 17.46 -9.50 -10.89
CA SER A 67 18.84 -9.01 -10.89
C SER A 67 18.95 -7.73 -10.07
N ALA A 68 20.16 -7.41 -9.59
CA ALA A 68 20.38 -6.17 -8.84
C ALA A 68 20.04 -4.90 -9.67
N GLY A 69 20.15 -4.97 -11.00
CA GLY A 69 19.80 -3.87 -11.90
C GLY A 69 18.29 -3.61 -12.00
N ASP A 70 17.46 -4.59 -11.61
CA ASP A 70 16.00 -4.49 -11.66
C ASP A 70 15.40 -3.83 -10.41
N VAL A 71 16.23 -3.52 -9.41
CA VAL A 71 15.78 -2.90 -8.16
C VAL A 71 15.40 -1.44 -8.43
N ALA A 72 14.10 -1.16 -8.32
CA ALA A 72 13.54 0.18 -8.49
C ALA A 72 12.45 0.45 -7.44
N PRO A 73 12.25 1.72 -7.03
CA PRO A 73 11.13 2.08 -6.16
C PRO A 73 9.78 1.87 -6.87
N LEU A 74 8.77 1.45 -6.11
CA LEU A 74 7.41 1.35 -6.61
C LEU A 74 6.76 2.75 -6.66
N TYR A 75 6.42 3.21 -7.86
CA TYR A 75 5.68 4.45 -8.06
C TYR A 75 4.17 4.17 -8.13
N VAL A 76 3.43 4.63 -7.11
CA VAL A 76 1.98 4.34 -6.95
C VAL A 76 1.09 5.49 -7.46
N GLN A 77 1.66 6.59 -7.95
CA GLN A 77 0.90 7.70 -8.53
C GLN A 77 0.48 7.41 -9.97
N GLY A 78 -0.84 7.55 -10.23
CA GLY A 78 -1.37 7.57 -11.59
C GLY A 78 -1.18 8.95 -12.21
N GLY A 79 -0.48 9.01 -13.35
CA GLY A 79 -0.63 9.97 -14.46
C GLY A 79 -0.39 11.47 -14.24
N ASP A 80 -0.44 11.99 -13.01
CA ASP A 80 -0.34 13.43 -12.78
C ASP A 80 1.13 13.85 -12.84
N ARG A 81 1.49 14.34 -14.04
CA ARG A 81 2.70 15.08 -14.41
C ARG A 81 3.32 15.77 -13.20
N TRP A 82 4.53 15.33 -12.85
CA TRP A 82 5.44 16.20 -12.12
C TRP A 82 5.58 17.47 -12.95
N LYS A 83 5.31 18.61 -12.33
CA LYS A 83 5.79 19.88 -12.88
C LYS A 83 7.29 19.69 -13.13
N THR A 84 7.70 19.80 -14.38
CA THR A 84 9.10 19.95 -14.74
C THR A 84 9.71 21.09 -13.92
N LEU A 85 11.02 21.08 -13.68
CA LEU A 85 11.71 22.18 -12.95
C LEU A 85 11.38 23.57 -13.54
N ALA A 86 11.07 23.63 -14.85
CA ALA A 86 10.62 24.85 -15.53
C ALA A 86 9.21 25.33 -15.13
N GLU A 87 8.36 24.43 -14.63
CA GLU A 87 6.99 24.72 -14.19
C GLU A 87 6.90 25.05 -12.68
N GLN A 88 8.01 24.95 -11.95
CA GLN A 88 8.13 25.30 -10.53
C GLN A 88 8.56 26.77 -10.33
N GLY A 89 7.88 27.72 -10.98
CA GLY A 89 8.02 29.15 -10.72
C GLY A 89 6.78 29.74 -10.03
N ARG A 90 6.95 30.64 -9.06
CA ARG A 90 5.85 31.54 -8.64
C ARG A 90 5.56 32.48 -9.82
N ALA A 91 4.31 32.51 -10.28
CA ALA A 91 3.84 33.65 -11.06
C ALA A 91 3.97 34.89 -10.18
N GLN A 92 4.84 35.82 -10.57
CA GLN A 92 4.83 37.18 -10.02
C GLN A 92 3.65 37.94 -10.61
#